data_AF-F3FU11-F1
#
_entry.id   AF-F3FU11-F1
#
_cell.length_a   1.000
_cell.length_b   1.000
_cell.length_c   1.000
_cell.angle_alpha   90.00
_cell.angle_beta   90.00
_cell.angle_gamma   90.00
#
_symmetry.space_group_name_H-M   'P 1'
#
loop_
_entity.id
_entity.type
_entity.pdbx_description
1 polymer ?
#
loop_
_entity_poly.entity_id
_entity_poly.type
_entity_poly.pdbx_seq_one_letter_code
_entity_poly.pdbx_strand_id
1 'polypeptide(L)'
;IRDEQPDIVLLQGVDDGAKNSDYQDQLALIKERVADLYPCSTQAFYWKAEFVPNPHIWGSVGRKLATLSRFHIDSAERIQLPVPDANIISRQFQPKDALLVSYLPLRDGGKLAVINTSLTTARHAGDTAQKQVAATETQLDKLESGGTPWLIGGDFNLLPLGQYQRLPEQQRLGYAADSELHELWDKYPMIPDNAESSGIDRSKWLTHFPQRQ
;
A
#
# COMPACT_ATOMS: atom_id res chain seq x y z
N ILE A 1 -7.99 12.89 8.22
CA ILE A 1 -6.80 13.62 7.71
C ILE A 1 -6.62 14.93 8.47
N ARG A 2 -7.53 15.91 8.37
CA ARG A 2 -7.37 17.19 9.07
C ARG A 2 -7.25 17.04 10.59
N ASP A 3 -8.08 16.22 11.21
CA ASP A 3 -8.08 16.03 12.66
C ASP A 3 -6.80 15.37 13.18
N GLU A 4 -6.27 14.39 12.45
CA GLU A 4 -5.03 13.68 12.77
C GLU A 4 -3.77 14.52 12.55
N GLN A 5 -3.87 15.60 11.76
CA GLN A 5 -2.77 16.51 11.43
C GLN A 5 -1.43 15.86 11.04
N PRO A 6 -1.38 14.79 10.23
CA PRO A 6 -0.12 14.14 9.90
C PRO A 6 0.74 15.03 9.01
N ASP A 7 2.06 14.85 9.10
CA ASP A 7 3.02 15.52 8.21
C ASP A 7 3.04 14.92 6.80
N ILE A 8 2.79 13.60 6.71
CA ILE A 8 2.77 12.82 5.48
C ILE A 8 1.53 11.92 5.50
N VAL A 9 0.81 11.87 4.38
CA VAL A 9 -0.36 10.99 4.20
C VAL A 9 -0.07 10.01 3.08
N LEU A 10 -0.21 8.72 3.36
CA LEU A 10 -0.10 7.64 2.38
C LEU A 10 -1.52 7.14 2.04
N LEU A 11 -1.92 7.26 0.78
CA LEU A 11 -3.23 6.83 0.30
C LEU A 11 -3.09 5.65 -0.67
N GLN A 12 -3.94 4.63 -0.49
CA GLN A 12 -4.09 3.48 -1.38
C GLN A 12 -5.54 3.40 -1.87
N GLY A 13 -5.78 2.67 -2.96
CA GLY A 13 -7.13 2.46 -3.48
C GLY A 13 -7.82 3.75 -3.95
N VAL A 14 -7.06 4.78 -4.34
CA VAL A 14 -7.62 6.03 -4.86
C VAL A 14 -7.95 5.83 -6.34
N ASP A 15 -9.25 5.88 -6.68
CA ASP A 15 -9.75 5.64 -8.02
C ASP A 15 -9.62 6.90 -8.91
N ASP A 16 -9.26 6.69 -10.18
CA ASP A 16 -9.22 7.68 -11.26
C ASP A 16 -9.77 7.05 -12.54
N GLY A 17 -10.91 7.55 -13.02
CA GLY A 17 -11.53 7.07 -14.25
C GLY A 17 -12.09 5.64 -14.14
N ALA A 18 -12.25 5.13 -12.92
CA ALA A 18 -12.79 3.80 -12.68
C ALA A 18 -14.33 3.82 -12.71
N LYS A 19 -14.95 2.79 -13.30
CA LYS A 19 -16.42 2.73 -13.41
C LYS A 19 -17.12 2.74 -12.05
N ASN A 20 -16.52 2.10 -11.05
CA ASN A 20 -17.03 2.03 -9.67
C ASN A 20 -16.95 3.36 -8.92
N SER A 21 -16.18 4.34 -9.42
CA SER A 21 -16.12 5.70 -8.87
C SER A 21 -16.88 6.72 -9.72
N ASP A 22 -17.78 6.27 -10.61
CA ASP A 22 -18.44 7.11 -11.61
C ASP A 22 -17.43 7.95 -12.42
N TYR A 23 -16.28 7.34 -12.73
CA TYR A 23 -15.18 7.94 -13.48
C TYR A 23 -14.51 9.16 -12.82
N GLN A 24 -14.74 9.39 -11.52
CA GLN A 24 -14.13 10.50 -10.80
C GLN A 24 -12.63 10.31 -10.60
N ASP A 25 -11.87 11.41 -10.64
CA ASP A 25 -10.51 11.49 -10.09
C ASP A 25 -10.62 11.81 -8.60
N GLN A 26 -10.63 10.76 -7.78
CA GLN A 26 -10.74 10.90 -6.33
C GLN A 26 -9.54 11.63 -5.73
N LEU A 27 -8.34 11.49 -6.32
CA LEU A 27 -7.17 12.19 -5.81
C LEU A 27 -7.31 13.70 -6.02
N ALA A 28 -7.83 14.13 -7.18
CA ALA A 28 -8.09 15.54 -7.43
C ALA A 28 -9.06 16.13 -6.38
N LEU A 29 -10.15 15.42 -6.07
CA LEU A 29 -11.13 15.85 -5.06
C LEU A 29 -10.54 15.92 -3.65
N ILE A 30 -9.68 14.97 -3.29
CA ILE A 30 -8.97 14.98 -1.99
C ILE A 30 -8.01 16.16 -1.95
N LYS A 31 -7.18 16.34 -2.98
CA LYS A 31 -6.19 17.42 -3.06
C LYS A 31 -6.84 18.79 -2.97
N GLU A 32 -7.95 19.02 -3.65
CA GLU A 32 -8.71 20.27 -3.55
C GLU A 32 -9.09 20.61 -2.10
N ARG A 33 -9.46 19.59 -1.31
CA ARG A 33 -9.91 19.76 0.08
C ARG A 33 -8.78 19.85 1.10
N VAL A 34 -7.54 19.56 0.73
CA VAL A 34 -6.39 19.54 1.67
C VAL A 34 -5.17 20.28 1.13
N ALA A 35 -5.30 21.03 0.03
CA ALA A 35 -4.20 21.75 -0.62
C ALA A 35 -3.53 22.79 0.29
N ASP A 36 -4.28 23.38 1.21
CA ASP A 36 -3.79 24.28 2.26
C ASP A 36 -2.85 23.59 3.26
N LEU A 37 -3.00 22.27 3.45
CA LEU A 37 -2.20 21.48 4.36
C LEU A 37 -1.04 20.75 3.65
N TYR A 38 -1.30 20.20 2.47
CA TYR A 38 -0.35 19.34 1.74
C TYR A 38 -0.06 19.90 0.35
N PRO A 39 0.85 20.88 0.23
CA PRO A 39 1.17 21.52 -1.04
C PRO A 39 1.94 20.59 -1.99
N CYS A 40 2.58 19.53 -1.48
CA CYS A 40 3.35 18.58 -2.26
C CYS A 40 2.64 17.23 -2.32
N SER A 41 2.64 16.61 -3.50
CA SER A 41 2.04 15.28 -3.70
C SER A 41 2.71 14.51 -4.81
N THR A 42 2.79 13.20 -4.67
CA THR A 42 3.20 12.27 -5.74
C THR A 42 2.14 11.18 -5.89
N GLN A 43 2.08 10.57 -7.07
CA GLN A 43 1.11 9.52 -7.36
C GLN A 43 1.65 8.55 -8.41
N ALA A 44 1.20 7.31 -8.35
CA ALA A 44 1.48 6.31 -9.36
C ALA A 44 0.32 5.32 -9.49
N PHE A 45 -0.01 4.92 -10.72
CA PHE A 45 -0.96 3.84 -10.95
C PHE A 45 -0.33 2.50 -10.57
N TYR A 46 -1.06 1.70 -9.79
CA TYR A 46 -0.76 0.28 -9.60
C TYR A 46 -1.75 -0.62 -10.35
N TRP A 47 -2.87 -0.08 -10.82
CA TRP A 47 -3.76 -0.80 -11.74
C TRP A 47 -4.44 0.19 -12.69
N LYS A 48 -4.25 0.03 -14.00
CA LYS A 48 -4.86 0.89 -15.01
C LYS A 48 -5.24 0.10 -16.25
N ALA A 49 -6.52 0.08 -16.59
CA ALA A 49 -7.03 -0.46 -17.83
C ALA A 49 -8.32 0.26 -18.22
N GLU A 50 -8.45 0.60 -19.51
CA GLU A 50 -9.66 1.22 -20.05
C GLU A 50 -10.87 0.27 -20.01
N PHE A 51 -10.61 -1.04 -20.08
CA PHE A 51 -11.62 -2.07 -19.93
C PHE A 51 -11.03 -3.35 -19.35
N VAL A 52 -11.64 -3.86 -18.28
CA VAL A 52 -11.32 -5.16 -17.67
C VAL A 52 -12.46 -6.15 -17.97
N PRO A 53 -12.22 -7.21 -18.77
CA PRO A 53 -13.23 -8.21 -19.13
C PRO A 53 -13.45 -9.24 -18.00
N ASN A 54 -13.54 -8.79 -16.76
CA ASN A 54 -13.87 -9.62 -15.60
C ASN A 54 -15.32 -9.33 -15.17
N PRO A 55 -16.20 -10.34 -15.02
CA PRO A 55 -17.59 -10.14 -14.61
C PRO A 55 -17.78 -9.31 -13.32
N HIS A 56 -16.81 -9.35 -12.41
CA HIS A 56 -16.88 -8.60 -11.14
C HIS A 56 -16.55 -7.10 -11.30
N ILE A 57 -15.99 -6.68 -12.44
CA ILE A 57 -15.54 -5.30 -12.68
C ILE A 57 -16.27 -4.73 -13.90
N TRP A 58 -16.21 -5.44 -15.02
CA TRP A 58 -16.84 -5.14 -16.30
C TRP A 58 -16.85 -3.63 -16.63
N GLY A 59 -15.65 -3.05 -16.74
CA GLY A 59 -15.46 -1.62 -16.89
C GLY A 59 -14.00 -1.19 -16.77
N SER A 60 -13.79 0.13 -16.76
CA SER A 60 -12.47 0.75 -16.55
C SER A 60 -12.02 0.66 -15.10
N VAL A 61 -10.71 0.61 -14.91
CA VAL A 61 -10.05 0.64 -13.61
C VAL A 61 -8.87 1.61 -13.67
N GLY A 62 -8.68 2.35 -12.59
CA GLY A 62 -7.55 3.26 -12.44
C GLY A 62 -7.27 3.46 -10.97
N ARG A 63 -6.51 2.55 -10.36
CA ARG A 63 -6.14 2.64 -8.95
C ARG A 63 -4.74 3.20 -8.78
N LYS A 64 -4.62 4.15 -7.87
CA LYS A 64 -3.39 4.85 -7.57
C LYS A 64 -2.93 4.64 -6.13
N LEU A 65 -1.62 4.67 -5.97
CA LEU A 65 -0.96 5.06 -4.74
C LEU A 65 -0.71 6.56 -4.80
N ALA A 66 -0.90 7.26 -3.68
CA ALA A 66 -0.55 8.67 -3.57
C ALA A 66 0.11 8.98 -2.23
N THR A 67 1.09 9.86 -2.26
CA THR A 67 1.73 10.42 -1.07
C THR A 67 1.45 11.91 -1.06
N LEU A 68 0.83 12.41 0.01
CA LEU A 68 0.65 13.85 0.25
C LEU A 68 1.62 14.28 1.36
N SER A 69 2.25 15.44 1.21
CA SER A 69 3.29 15.89 2.13
C SER A 69 3.17 17.39 2.41
N ARG A 70 3.37 17.76 3.67
CA ARG A 70 3.58 19.16 4.09
C ARG A 70 4.94 19.69 3.63
N PHE A 71 5.91 18.78 3.50
CA PHE A 71 7.28 19.07 3.11
C PHE A 71 7.49 18.86 1.62
N HIS A 72 8.52 19.53 1.08
CA HIS A 72 8.94 19.38 -0.30
C HIS A 72 9.29 17.92 -0.63
N ILE A 73 8.82 17.45 -1.78
CA ILE A 73 9.22 16.17 -2.36
C ILE A 73 10.11 16.50 -3.56
N ASP A 74 11.38 16.13 -3.48
CA ASP A 74 12.38 16.42 -4.51
C ASP A 74 12.18 15.52 -5.74
N SER A 75 11.92 14.23 -5.49
CA SER A 75 11.67 13.24 -6.54
C SER A 75 10.83 12.08 -6.02
N ALA A 76 10.25 11.32 -6.94
CA ALA A 76 9.57 10.07 -6.62
C ALA A 76 9.69 9.05 -7.75
N GLU A 77 9.61 7.78 -7.39
CA GLU A 77 9.68 6.66 -8.31
C GLU A 77 8.66 5.58 -7.99
N ARG A 78 8.27 4.84 -9.04
CA ARG A 78 7.39 3.69 -8.95
C ARG A 78 8.20 2.42 -9.20
N ILE A 79 8.39 1.62 -8.18
CA ILE A 79 9.07 0.33 -8.27
C ILE A 79 8.01 -0.76 -8.44
N GLN A 80 8.00 -1.40 -9.61
CA GLN A 80 7.13 -2.53 -9.89
C GLN A 80 7.47 -3.72 -8.98
N LEU A 81 6.48 -4.24 -8.25
CA LEU A 81 6.61 -5.49 -7.52
C LEU A 81 6.31 -6.70 -8.43
N PRO A 82 6.76 -7.91 -8.06
CA PRO A 82 6.39 -9.14 -8.76
C PRO A 82 4.88 -9.25 -8.98
N VAL A 83 4.49 -9.60 -10.22
CA VAL A 83 3.10 -9.72 -10.66
C VAL A 83 2.73 -11.20 -10.65
N PRO A 84 1.48 -11.58 -10.31
CA PRO A 84 1.02 -12.96 -10.42
C PRO A 84 1.29 -13.58 -11.79
N ASP A 85 1.53 -14.89 -11.80
CA ASP A 85 1.68 -15.64 -13.04
C ASP A 85 0.38 -15.60 -13.84
N ALA A 86 0.49 -15.13 -15.09
CA ALA A 86 -0.62 -14.99 -16.01
C ALA A 86 -0.13 -15.05 -17.45
N ASN A 87 -1.02 -15.47 -18.36
CA ASN A 87 -0.72 -15.37 -19.79
C ASN A 87 -0.58 -13.89 -20.22
N ILE A 88 0.05 -13.66 -21.37
CA ILE A 88 0.42 -12.33 -21.87
C ILE A 88 -0.79 -11.38 -21.96
N ILE A 89 -1.96 -11.91 -22.30
CA ILE A 89 -3.21 -11.15 -22.47
C ILE A 89 -3.79 -10.81 -21.10
N SER A 90 -4.05 -11.81 -20.25
CA SER A 90 -4.61 -11.64 -18.91
C SER A 90 -3.77 -10.71 -18.04
N ARG A 91 -2.44 -10.77 -18.17
CA ARG A 91 -1.49 -9.91 -17.44
C ARG A 91 -1.68 -8.42 -17.72
N GLN A 92 -2.22 -8.03 -18.88
CA GLN A 92 -2.48 -6.62 -19.18
C GLN A 92 -3.63 -6.04 -18.35
N PHE A 93 -4.55 -6.88 -17.90
CA PHE A 93 -5.74 -6.47 -17.16
C PHE A 93 -5.59 -6.63 -15.65
N GLN A 94 -4.49 -7.22 -15.19
CA GLN A 94 -4.23 -7.46 -13.77
C GLN A 94 -3.60 -6.23 -13.08
N PRO A 95 -3.80 -6.10 -11.76
CA PRO A 95 -3.00 -5.19 -10.94
C PRO A 95 -1.51 -5.45 -11.12
N LYS A 96 -0.77 -4.36 -11.15
CA LYS A 96 0.68 -4.29 -11.18
C LYS A 96 1.11 -3.55 -9.93
N ASP A 97 0.97 -4.22 -8.79
CA ASP A 97 1.33 -3.70 -7.47
C ASP A 97 2.75 -3.13 -7.47
N ALA A 98 2.97 -2.11 -6.66
CA ALA A 98 4.18 -1.32 -6.71
C ALA A 98 4.48 -0.66 -5.37
N LEU A 99 5.75 -0.28 -5.20
CA LEU A 99 6.16 0.69 -4.20
C LEU A 99 6.18 2.07 -4.86
N LEU A 100 5.54 3.06 -4.23
CA LEU A 100 5.71 4.47 -4.55
C LEU A 100 6.69 5.07 -3.53
N VAL A 101 7.92 5.31 -3.96
CA VAL A 101 8.97 5.89 -3.13
C VAL A 101 9.03 7.39 -3.39
N SER A 102 8.87 8.20 -2.35
CA SER A 102 9.01 9.66 -2.40
C SER A 102 10.22 10.09 -1.59
N TYR A 103 11.11 10.88 -2.19
CA TYR A 103 12.33 11.35 -1.56
C TYR A 103 12.14 12.80 -1.06
N LEU A 104 12.17 12.96 0.25
CA LEU A 104 12.06 14.25 0.93
C LEU A 104 13.47 14.69 1.37
N PRO A 105 13.97 15.85 0.93
CA PRO A 105 15.30 16.30 1.33
C PRO A 105 15.35 16.66 2.82
N LEU A 106 16.45 16.31 3.47
CA LEU A 106 16.76 16.63 4.86
C LEU A 106 17.72 17.82 4.93
N ARG A 107 17.76 18.48 6.09
CA ARG A 107 18.56 19.72 6.28
C ARG A 107 20.07 19.50 6.20
N ASP A 108 20.52 18.28 6.47
CA ASP A 108 21.92 17.86 6.40
C ASP A 108 22.38 17.45 4.99
N GLY A 109 21.52 17.63 3.98
CA GLY A 109 21.79 17.22 2.60
C GLY A 109 21.45 15.75 2.32
N GLY A 110 20.99 15.00 3.32
CA GLY A 110 20.42 13.67 3.15
C GLY A 110 19.01 13.71 2.55
N LYS A 111 18.40 12.53 2.46
CA LYS A 111 17.00 12.37 2.04
C LYS A 111 16.31 11.31 2.87
N LEU A 112 15.03 11.53 3.15
CA LEU A 112 14.12 10.54 3.72
C LEU A 112 13.36 9.86 2.59
N ALA A 113 13.44 8.53 2.52
CA ALA A 113 12.63 7.74 1.60
C ALA A 113 11.29 7.36 2.26
N VAL A 114 10.20 7.87 1.71
CA VAL A 114 8.83 7.61 2.17
C VAL A 114 8.17 6.67 1.18
N ILE A 115 7.86 5.46 1.63
CA ILE A 115 7.41 4.38 0.75
C ILE A 115 5.93 4.08 1.03
N ASN A 116 5.11 4.24 0.01
CA ASN A 116 3.70 3.83 0.02
C ASN A 116 3.54 2.53 -0.78
N THR A 117 2.82 1.55 -0.25
CA THR A 117 2.55 0.29 -0.95
C THR A 117 1.10 -0.17 -0.81
N SER A 118 0.68 -0.97 -1.78
CA SER A 118 -0.49 -1.85 -1.69
C SER A 118 -0.06 -3.20 -2.25
N LEU A 119 0.15 -4.19 -1.39
CA LEU A 119 0.53 -5.52 -1.84
C LEU A 119 -0.68 -6.28 -2.39
N THR A 120 -0.39 -7.35 -3.11
CA THR A 120 -1.38 -8.25 -3.71
C THR A 120 -2.35 -8.74 -2.65
N THR A 121 -3.63 -8.84 -3.01
CA THR A 121 -4.62 -9.36 -2.07
C THR A 121 -4.35 -10.84 -1.80
N ALA A 122 -4.42 -11.22 -0.53
CA ALA A 122 -4.15 -12.60 -0.09
C ALA A 122 -5.06 -13.65 -0.78
N ARG A 123 -6.22 -13.22 -1.31
CA ARG A 123 -7.14 -14.08 -2.10
C ARG A 123 -6.55 -14.62 -3.40
N HIS A 124 -5.40 -14.14 -3.85
CA HIS A 124 -4.71 -14.71 -5.00
C HIS A 124 -3.91 -15.95 -4.57
N ALA A 125 -4.39 -17.13 -4.96
CA ALA A 125 -3.64 -18.38 -4.77
C ALA A 125 -2.26 -18.29 -5.45
N GLY A 126 -1.20 -18.66 -4.72
CA GLY A 126 0.17 -18.69 -5.22
C GLY A 126 1.18 -18.07 -4.26
N ASP A 127 2.41 -17.88 -4.75
CA ASP A 127 3.56 -17.35 -3.99
C ASP A 127 3.79 -15.84 -4.23
N THR A 128 2.81 -15.14 -4.81
CA THR A 128 2.98 -13.72 -5.18
C THR A 128 3.19 -12.84 -3.96
N ALA A 129 2.42 -13.03 -2.89
CA ALA A 129 2.57 -12.25 -1.66
C ALA A 129 4.00 -12.39 -1.10
N GLN A 130 4.49 -13.62 -0.98
CA GLN A 130 5.87 -13.91 -0.56
C GLN A 130 6.90 -13.22 -1.47
N LYS A 131 6.78 -13.36 -2.80
CA LYS A 131 7.67 -12.69 -3.76
C LYS A 131 7.65 -11.16 -3.61
N GLN A 132 6.48 -10.58 -3.35
CA GLN A 132 6.34 -9.13 -3.16
C GLN A 132 6.94 -8.66 -1.83
N VAL A 133 6.80 -9.45 -0.75
CA VAL A 133 7.45 -9.18 0.54
C VAL A 133 8.97 -9.24 0.38
N ALA A 134 9.52 -10.32 -0.18
CA ALA A 134 10.96 -10.45 -0.41
C ALA A 134 11.52 -9.35 -1.33
N ALA A 135 10.77 -8.95 -2.36
CA ALA A 135 11.14 -7.82 -3.21
C ALA A 135 11.11 -6.49 -2.44
N THR A 136 10.16 -6.32 -1.51
CA THR A 136 10.09 -5.14 -0.63
C THR A 136 11.29 -5.12 0.31
N GLU A 137 11.57 -6.21 1.01
CA GLU A 137 12.73 -6.36 1.88
C GLU A 137 14.03 -6.00 1.16
N THR A 138 14.21 -6.50 -0.08
CA THR A 138 15.38 -6.18 -0.91
C THR A 138 15.52 -4.68 -1.20
N GLN A 139 14.42 -3.94 -1.34
CA GLN A 139 14.50 -2.48 -1.53
C GLN A 139 14.81 -1.76 -0.21
N LEU A 140 14.24 -2.22 0.90
CA LEU A 140 14.52 -1.68 2.23
C LEU A 140 15.99 -1.87 2.61
N ASP A 141 16.56 -3.06 2.34
CA ASP A 141 17.97 -3.36 2.55
C ASP A 141 18.91 -2.42 1.79
N LYS A 142 18.55 -2.03 0.56
CA LYS A 142 19.34 -1.08 -0.23
C LYS A 142 19.33 0.31 0.40
N LEU A 143 18.20 0.74 0.95
CA LEU A 143 18.08 2.03 1.64
C LEU A 143 18.87 2.00 2.96
N GLU A 144 18.72 0.94 3.74
CA GLU A 144 19.40 0.73 5.02
C GLU A 144 20.93 0.68 4.83
N SER A 145 21.41 -0.18 3.92
CA SER A 145 22.85 -0.31 3.63
C SER A 145 23.46 0.95 3.01
N GLY A 146 22.66 1.76 2.33
CA GLY A 146 23.07 3.08 1.83
C GLY A 146 22.99 4.20 2.87
N GLY A 147 22.58 3.93 4.11
CA GLY A 147 22.41 4.93 5.17
C GLY A 147 21.29 5.94 4.88
N THR A 148 20.36 5.62 3.97
CA THR A 148 19.22 6.49 3.66
C THR A 148 18.10 6.18 4.66
N PRO A 149 17.71 7.11 5.55
CA PRO A 149 16.58 6.87 6.44
C PRO A 149 15.31 6.66 5.60
N TRP A 150 14.48 5.72 6.03
CA TRP A 150 13.27 5.35 5.31
C TRP A 150 12.12 5.04 6.25
N LEU A 151 10.90 5.16 5.72
CA LEU A 151 9.69 4.64 6.32
C LEU A 151 8.84 4.00 5.24
N ILE A 152 8.15 2.92 5.58
CA ILE A 152 7.18 2.26 4.70
C ILE A 152 5.84 2.16 5.40
N GLY A 153 4.77 2.36 4.63
CA GLY A 153 3.41 2.14 5.09
C GLY A 153 2.45 1.91 3.94
N GLY A 154 1.24 1.46 4.28
CA GLY A 154 0.17 1.23 3.32
C GLY A 154 -0.55 -0.07 3.60
N ASP A 155 -1.19 -0.61 2.56
CA ASP A 155 -1.98 -1.83 2.66
C ASP A 155 -1.14 -3.05 2.27
N PHE A 156 -0.55 -3.71 3.27
CA PHE A 156 0.20 -4.93 3.04
C PHE A 156 -0.69 -6.11 2.65
N ASN A 157 -2.02 -6.03 2.79
CA ASN A 157 -2.95 -7.12 2.52
C ASN A 157 -2.59 -8.47 3.19
N LEU A 158 -1.81 -8.43 4.27
CA LEU A 158 -1.31 -9.57 5.01
C LEU A 158 -1.69 -9.45 6.48
N LEU A 159 -1.75 -10.59 7.17
CA LEU A 159 -2.14 -10.61 8.57
C LEU A 159 -0.95 -10.39 9.50
N PRO A 160 -1.15 -9.72 10.63
CA PRO A 160 -0.23 -9.85 11.75
C PRO A 160 -0.09 -11.29 12.21
N LEU A 161 1.11 -11.67 12.64
CA LEU A 161 1.38 -13.00 13.19
C LEU A 161 0.42 -13.31 14.35
N GLY A 162 -0.20 -14.49 14.33
CA GLY A 162 -1.17 -14.92 15.35
C GLY A 162 -2.62 -14.46 15.13
N GLN A 163 -2.91 -13.57 14.16
CA GLN A 163 -4.28 -13.18 13.84
C GLN A 163 -5.04 -14.23 13.02
N TYR A 164 -4.35 -15.11 12.30
CA TYR A 164 -4.97 -16.12 11.44
C TYR A 164 -6.03 -16.96 12.16
N GLN A 165 -5.70 -17.45 13.36
CA GLN A 165 -6.61 -18.30 14.15
C GLN A 165 -7.84 -17.52 14.68
N ARG A 166 -7.76 -16.19 14.72
CA ARG A 166 -8.83 -15.31 15.20
C ARG A 166 -9.84 -14.95 14.11
N LEU A 167 -9.51 -15.19 12.83
CA LEU A 167 -10.46 -15.02 11.73
C LEU A 167 -11.49 -16.15 11.69
N PRO A 168 -12.75 -15.87 11.30
CA PRO A 168 -13.70 -16.89 10.87
C PRO A 168 -13.11 -17.73 9.74
N GLU A 169 -13.43 -19.03 9.69
CA GLU A 169 -12.86 -19.98 8.73
C GLU A 169 -12.98 -19.52 7.27
N GLN A 170 -14.13 -18.94 6.90
CA GLN A 170 -14.37 -18.40 5.55
C GLN A 170 -13.43 -17.27 5.15
N GLN A 171 -12.94 -16.50 6.13
CA GLN A 171 -12.02 -15.38 5.89
C GLN A 171 -10.55 -15.85 5.84
N ARG A 172 -10.25 -17.06 6.32
CA ARG A 172 -8.90 -17.62 6.32
C ARG A 172 -8.43 -18.08 4.93
N LEU A 173 -9.34 -18.36 4.00
CA LEU A 173 -9.05 -18.95 2.69
C LEU A 173 -8.08 -18.15 1.81
N GLY A 174 -7.85 -16.87 2.12
CA GLY A 174 -6.87 -16.04 1.43
C GLY A 174 -5.54 -15.88 2.18
N TYR A 175 -5.44 -16.27 3.45
CA TYR A 175 -4.25 -15.94 4.23
C TYR A 175 -3.41 -17.19 4.53
N ALA A 176 -2.09 -17.02 4.55
CA ALA A 176 -1.22 -18.02 5.10
C ALA A 176 -1.35 -18.04 6.64
N ALA A 177 -1.28 -19.24 7.24
CA ALA A 177 -1.29 -19.38 8.69
C ALA A 177 -0.03 -18.77 9.32
N ASP A 178 1.10 -18.94 8.63
CA ASP A 178 2.34 -18.23 8.86
C ASP A 178 2.42 -17.09 7.85
N SER A 179 2.16 -15.86 8.30
CA SER A 179 2.00 -14.70 7.43
C SER A 179 3.36 -14.29 6.86
N GLU A 180 3.44 -14.07 5.56
CA GLU A 180 4.66 -13.60 4.88
C GLU A 180 5.18 -12.28 5.46
N LEU A 181 4.31 -11.50 6.11
CA LEU A 181 4.68 -10.26 6.77
C LEU A 181 5.71 -10.43 7.91
N HIS A 182 5.89 -11.65 8.43
CA HIS A 182 6.92 -11.94 9.43
C HIS A 182 8.33 -11.60 8.95
N GLU A 183 8.63 -11.80 7.65
CA GLU A 183 9.94 -11.49 7.08
C GLU A 183 10.33 -10.02 7.29
N LEU A 184 9.35 -9.11 7.25
CA LEU A 184 9.58 -7.69 7.53
C LEU A 184 9.62 -7.39 9.04
N TRP A 185 8.74 -8.02 9.82
CA TRP A 185 8.63 -7.78 11.27
C TRP A 185 9.86 -8.27 12.05
N ASP A 186 10.46 -9.38 11.61
CA ASP A 186 11.63 -9.97 12.25
C ASP A 186 12.89 -9.11 12.04
N LYS A 187 12.89 -8.27 11.00
CA LYS A 187 14.04 -7.49 10.57
C LYS A 187 13.93 -6.00 10.90
N TYR A 188 12.74 -5.43 10.83
CA TYR A 188 12.52 -4.00 10.96
C TYR A 188 11.54 -3.67 12.09
N PRO A 189 11.74 -2.54 12.80
CA PRO A 189 10.75 -2.06 13.74
C PRO A 189 9.47 -1.65 12.98
N MET A 190 8.33 -2.19 13.41
CA MET A 190 7.02 -1.89 12.84
C MET A 190 6.07 -1.41 13.93
N ILE A 191 5.10 -0.58 13.53
CA ILE A 191 4.06 -0.06 14.42
C ILE A 191 2.69 -0.43 13.83
N PRO A 192 1.82 -1.13 14.59
CA PRO A 192 2.12 -1.79 15.87
C PRO A 192 3.18 -2.88 15.75
N ASP A 193 3.82 -3.24 16.85
CA ASP A 193 4.66 -4.44 16.89
C ASP A 193 3.79 -5.72 16.90
N ASN A 194 4.43 -6.90 16.82
CA ASN A 194 3.71 -8.17 16.81
C ASN A 194 2.93 -8.43 18.11
N ALA A 195 3.48 -8.07 19.26
CA ALA A 195 2.83 -8.27 20.56
C ALA A 195 1.62 -7.33 20.71
N GLU A 196 1.72 -6.09 20.23
CA GLU A 196 0.66 -5.10 20.21
C GLU A 196 -0.47 -5.48 19.24
N SER A 197 -0.10 -5.93 18.03
CA SER A 197 -1.07 -6.32 17.01
C SER A 197 -1.84 -7.59 17.37
N SER A 198 -1.27 -8.51 18.16
CA SER A 198 -1.91 -9.76 18.58
C SER A 198 -2.32 -9.84 20.05
N GLY A 199 -1.96 -8.83 20.84
CA GLY A 199 -2.22 -8.75 22.28
C GLY A 199 -3.69 -8.56 22.67
N ILE A 200 -3.89 -8.40 23.97
CA ILE A 200 -5.20 -8.13 24.59
C ILE A 200 -5.74 -6.77 24.09
N ASP A 201 -4.86 -5.78 24.00
CA ASP A 201 -5.17 -4.40 23.62
C ASP A 201 -5.18 -4.14 22.11
N ARG A 202 -5.10 -5.19 21.28
CA ARG A 202 -5.06 -5.07 19.82
C ARG A 202 -6.18 -4.23 19.21
N SER A 203 -7.33 -4.15 19.87
CA SER A 203 -8.48 -3.39 19.37
C SER A 203 -8.16 -1.90 19.21
N LYS A 204 -7.16 -1.38 19.94
CA LYS A 204 -6.63 -0.02 19.77
C LYS A 204 -5.98 0.19 18.40
N TRP A 205 -5.52 -0.89 17.76
CA TRP A 205 -4.81 -0.88 16.48
C TRP A 205 -5.69 -1.31 15.29
N LEU A 206 -6.95 -1.72 15.55
CA LEU A 206 -7.90 -2.08 14.51
C LEU A 206 -8.69 -0.84 14.10
N THR A 207 -8.50 -0.37 12.87
CA THR A 207 -9.11 0.85 12.34
C THR A 207 -10.36 0.59 11.50
N HIS A 208 -11.11 -0.48 11.78
CA HIS A 208 -12.33 -0.77 11.04
C HIS A 208 -13.42 0.27 11.35
N PHE A 209 -13.64 1.19 10.42
CA PHE A 209 -14.84 2.01 10.38
C PHE A 209 -15.93 1.23 9.63
N PRO A 210 -17.08 0.93 10.26
CA PRO A 210 -18.18 0.31 9.54
C PRO A 210 -18.59 1.25 8.39
N GLN A 211 -18.58 0.73 7.16
CA GLN A 211 -19.20 1.43 6.04
C GLN A 211 -20.69 1.54 6.40
N ARG A 212 -21.21 2.77 6.53
CA ARG A 212 -22.65 2.97 6.73
C ARG A 212 -23.36 2.31 5.55
N GLN A 213 -24.24 1.36 5.87
CA GLN A 213 -25.20 0.77 4.96
C GLN A 213 -26.11 1.83 4.35
#